data_AF-A0A6C0AMK7-F1
#
_entry.id   AF-A0A6C0AMK7-F1
#
_cell.length_a   1.000
_cell.length_b   1.000
_cell.length_c   1.000
_cell.angle_alpha   90.00
_cell.angle_beta   90.00
_cell.angle_gamma   90.00
#
_symmetry.space_group_name_H-M   'P 1'
#
loop_
_entity.id
_entity.type
_entity.pdbx_description
1 polymer ?
#
loop_
_entity_poly.entity_id
_entity_poly.type
_entity_poly.pdbx_seq_one_letter_code
_entity_poly.pdbx_strand_id
1 'polypeptide(L)'
;MAGGGLFILVAYGSQNVILSGNPDFTYFYMILKKYSHFAFESATLPLEGPQELFFDEPIQLRAKIQRIGDLLSDLYFTFTLPDIYSKYFNPNLPGSRNGRSQYQFQWVRYIGAQIIQNATFLIGGTQVQEFDSDYIISTAFTDQDETQYNKWQQLVGDIPEIYDPANGKYSGVSSGAPLTRARGLYPSVYQNQDPAIQAQSNFPSIPGRDITIPLSFWFSQNAGLALPLISLQFHECEVQLTLRPIRDLYTILDPAGYRVRPETKVNATSGQLQSGNVSYTSDNDPGIYINQFLTDIGYTVPALNTWPLNPRLQATYIYLTDDERRTFATKPLNYIVRQVTNYKFENISSRQLFDLYTHNPVPRLIIIPRRTDYLKNLNAWTNFTNWWLYPSAPFIPAYSSVPVGGYSGILQAGLQQDIIHNLRIVCDGNEIQELKPLQYFNEVSSWKYASGVFPPGLAIYSFALDTSKWIKPSGSLNTSRVKNFQLDVDPWPLVAGSLFAYNFSVYVESINFLVIEGGMGGMKYAT
;
A
#
# COMPACT_ATOMS: atom_id res chain seq x y z
N MET A 1 35.08 -24.23 45.23
CA MET A 1 36.04 -23.36 44.51
C MET A 1 35.59 -23.32 43.05
N ALA A 2 35.17 -22.16 42.53
CA ALA A 2 34.63 -22.06 41.18
C ALA A 2 35.77 -22.11 40.13
N GLY A 3 35.98 -23.28 39.52
CA GLY A 3 37.04 -23.51 38.52
C GLY A 3 36.54 -24.03 37.16
N GLY A 4 35.22 -24.21 37.00
CA GLY A 4 34.64 -24.79 35.78
C GLY A 4 34.92 -23.98 34.51
N GLY A 5 34.90 -22.65 34.58
CA GLY A 5 35.22 -21.78 33.44
C GLY A 5 36.69 -21.84 33.00
N LEU A 6 37.62 -22.00 33.95
CA LEU A 6 39.06 -22.11 33.65
C LEU A 6 39.36 -23.41 32.89
N PHE A 7 38.69 -24.51 33.28
CA PHE A 7 38.83 -25.80 32.61
C PHE A 7 38.41 -25.73 31.13
N ILE A 8 37.31 -25.02 30.82
CA ILE A 8 36.85 -24.81 29.43
C ILE A 8 37.89 -24.04 28.61
N LEU A 9 38.58 -23.06 29.22
CA LEU A 9 39.63 -22.28 28.53
C LEU A 9 40.88 -23.12 28.24
N VAL A 10 41.24 -24.06 29.13
CA VAL A 10 42.36 -24.99 28.93
C VAL A 10 42.06 -26.06 27.88
N ALA A 11 40.78 -26.39 27.66
CA ALA A 11 40.32 -27.33 26.64
C ALA A 11 40.39 -26.75 25.21
N TYR A 12 41.54 -26.21 24.83
CA TYR A 12 41.83 -25.63 23.52
C TYR A 12 42.56 -26.66 22.64
N GLY A 13 42.08 -26.85 21.40
CA GLY A 13 42.67 -27.77 20.43
C GLY A 13 42.89 -27.16 19.05
N SER A 14 43.30 -27.99 18.09
CA SER A 14 43.59 -27.56 16.71
C SER A 14 42.38 -26.93 15.99
N GLN A 15 41.16 -27.35 16.32
CA GLN A 15 39.93 -26.77 15.76
C GLN A 15 39.69 -25.33 16.25
N ASN A 16 40.14 -24.98 17.45
CA ASN A 16 39.98 -23.63 18.01
C ASN A 16 40.88 -22.60 17.34
N VAL A 17 41.91 -23.02 16.61
CA VAL A 17 42.83 -22.12 15.90
C VAL A 17 42.09 -21.28 14.86
N ILE A 18 41.09 -21.85 14.18
CA ILE A 18 40.28 -21.14 13.17
C ILE A 18 39.30 -20.14 13.82
N LEU A 19 38.89 -20.38 15.07
CA LEU A 19 37.86 -19.59 15.75
C LEU A 19 38.44 -18.49 16.64
N SER A 20 39.50 -18.79 17.39
CA SER A 20 40.07 -17.91 18.41
C SER A 20 41.60 -17.94 18.47
N GLY A 21 42.27 -18.54 17.48
CA GLY A 21 43.70 -18.38 17.30
C GLY A 21 44.01 -17.01 16.70
N ASN A 22 44.91 -16.24 17.32
CA ASN A 22 45.24 -14.86 16.93
C ASN A 22 43.99 -13.99 16.68
N PRO A 23 43.17 -13.71 17.72
CA PRO A 23 41.87 -13.08 17.55
C PRO A 23 41.99 -11.64 17.03
N ASP A 24 41.19 -11.31 16.01
CA ASP A 24 41.15 -9.97 15.40
C ASP A 24 40.33 -8.94 16.20
N PHE A 25 39.39 -9.40 17.04
CA PHE A 25 38.54 -8.54 17.86
C PHE A 25 38.15 -9.22 19.18
N THR A 26 37.57 -8.44 20.10
CA THR A 26 37.05 -8.95 21.38
C THR A 26 35.61 -8.49 21.60
N TYR A 27 34.79 -9.37 22.20
CA TYR A 27 33.42 -9.03 22.61
C TYR A 27 33.37 -8.21 23.90
N PHE A 28 34.47 -8.16 24.65
CA PHE A 28 34.51 -7.56 25.98
C PHE A 28 35.01 -6.11 25.99
N TYR A 29 35.35 -5.55 24.82
CA TYR A 29 35.74 -4.16 24.66
C TYR A 29 35.34 -3.62 23.29
N MET A 30 34.48 -2.60 23.28
CA MET A 30 33.97 -2.00 22.04
C MET A 30 34.76 -0.74 21.70
N ILE A 31 35.45 -0.75 20.55
CA ILE A 31 36.08 0.45 19.97
C ILE A 31 35.02 1.25 19.21
N LEU A 32 34.74 2.47 19.65
CA LEU A 32 33.83 3.38 18.95
C LEU A 32 34.53 4.01 17.73
N LYS A 33 33.92 3.85 16.55
CA LYS A 33 34.35 4.59 15.34
C LYS A 33 33.76 6.00 15.38
N LYS A 34 34.61 7.02 15.30
CA LYS A 34 34.18 8.42 15.20
C LYS A 34 33.51 8.63 13.83
N TYR A 35 32.39 9.35 13.82
CA TYR A 35 31.65 9.75 12.63
C TYR A 35 31.85 11.25 12.34
N SER A 36 31.57 11.71 11.12
CA SER A 36 31.56 13.14 10.78
C SER A 36 30.40 13.84 11.49
N HIS A 37 30.60 15.06 11.98
CA HIS A 37 29.52 15.77 12.68
C HIS A 37 28.43 16.21 11.69
N PHE A 38 27.17 15.97 12.02
CA PHE A 38 26.01 16.39 11.23
C PHE A 38 24.81 16.67 12.15
N ALA A 39 23.83 17.40 11.63
CA ALA A 39 22.54 17.63 12.28
C ALA A 39 21.40 17.44 11.28
N PHE A 40 20.19 17.14 11.77
CA PHE A 40 18.99 17.01 10.94
C PHE A 40 17.92 18.02 11.38
N GLU A 41 17.14 18.49 10.42
CA GLU A 41 15.97 19.34 10.65
C GLU A 41 14.84 18.92 9.73
N SER A 42 13.62 18.89 10.27
CA SER A 42 12.41 18.68 9.47
C SER A 42 11.78 20.03 9.13
N ALA A 43 11.57 20.28 7.83
CA ALA A 43 10.90 21.47 7.34
C ALA A 43 9.64 21.11 6.54
N THR A 44 8.61 21.94 6.62
CA THR A 44 7.38 21.78 5.84
C THR A 44 7.47 22.61 4.57
N LEU A 45 7.26 21.96 3.43
CA LEU A 45 7.19 22.55 2.10
C LEU A 45 5.71 22.64 1.67
N PRO A 46 5.29 23.80 1.13
CA PRO A 46 3.97 23.91 0.51
C PRO A 46 3.94 23.09 -0.80
N LEU A 47 2.78 22.54 -1.10
CA LEU A 47 2.51 21.89 -2.38
C LEU A 47 1.73 22.85 -3.28
N GLU A 48 2.22 23.05 -4.50
CA GLU A 48 1.56 23.81 -5.56
C GLU A 48 0.52 22.92 -6.25
N GLY A 49 -0.70 23.44 -6.44
CA GLY A 49 -1.80 22.72 -7.09
C GLY A 49 -3.14 22.98 -6.40
N PRO A 50 -4.20 22.25 -6.81
CA PRO A 50 -5.52 22.35 -6.20
C PRO A 50 -5.49 22.01 -4.70
N GLN A 51 -6.17 22.79 -3.87
CA GLN A 51 -6.24 22.58 -2.41
C GLN A 51 -7.44 21.71 -1.99
N GLU A 52 -8.30 21.36 -2.94
CA GLU A 52 -9.47 20.50 -2.75
C GLU A 52 -9.36 19.26 -3.63
N LEU A 53 -9.85 18.13 -3.13
CA LEU A 53 -10.00 16.91 -3.91
C LEU A 53 -11.34 16.94 -4.65
N PHE A 54 -11.37 16.51 -5.91
CA PHE A 54 -12.60 16.38 -6.70
C PHE A 54 -13.17 14.96 -6.63
N PHE A 55 -14.48 14.84 -6.84
CA PHE A 55 -15.16 13.56 -6.74
C PHE A 55 -14.79 12.57 -7.84
N ASP A 56 -14.56 13.07 -9.06
CA ASP A 56 -14.51 12.29 -10.30
C ASP A 56 -13.12 12.34 -10.95
N GLU A 57 -12.36 13.40 -10.67
CA GLU A 57 -11.12 13.75 -11.36
C GLU A 57 -9.89 13.71 -10.43
N PRO A 58 -8.76 13.17 -10.89
CA PRO A 58 -7.51 13.23 -10.15
C PRO A 58 -6.93 14.65 -10.17
N ILE A 59 -6.16 15.00 -9.14
CA ILE A 59 -5.44 16.27 -9.07
C ILE A 59 -3.93 16.04 -9.08
N GLN A 60 -3.17 17.02 -9.54
CA GLN A 60 -1.71 17.01 -9.48
C GLN A 60 -1.20 18.08 -8.51
N LEU A 61 -0.30 17.67 -7.63
CA LEU A 61 0.41 18.52 -6.70
C LEU A 61 1.91 18.45 -7.00
N ARG A 62 2.60 19.59 -6.87
CA ARG A 62 4.04 19.71 -7.16
C ARG A 62 4.74 20.43 -6.02
N ALA A 63 5.92 19.96 -5.64
CA ALA A 63 6.77 20.64 -4.68
C ALA A 63 8.21 20.69 -5.18
N LYS A 64 8.75 21.90 -5.24
CA LYS A 64 10.18 22.11 -5.44
C LYS A 64 10.91 21.93 -4.11
N ILE A 65 11.93 21.07 -4.11
CA ILE A 65 12.76 20.87 -2.92
C ILE A 65 13.64 22.10 -2.73
N GLN A 66 13.47 22.76 -1.58
CA GLN A 66 14.23 23.95 -1.24
C GLN A 66 15.63 23.57 -0.76
N ARG A 67 16.64 24.37 -1.12
CA ARG A 67 18.03 24.14 -0.71
C ARG A 67 18.32 24.76 0.66
N ILE A 68 17.57 24.34 1.68
CA ILE A 68 17.77 24.81 3.06
C ILE A 68 18.88 24.04 3.78
N GLY A 69 19.05 22.75 3.49
CA GLY A 69 20.16 21.92 3.97
C GLY A 69 21.05 21.38 2.85
N ASP A 70 22.06 20.61 3.22
CA ASP A 70 23.07 20.08 2.27
C ASP A 70 22.62 18.78 1.61
N LEU A 71 21.96 17.89 2.38
CA LEU A 71 21.37 16.64 1.88
C LEU A 71 19.87 16.57 2.21
N LEU A 72 19.12 15.78 1.44
CA LEU A 72 17.74 15.41 1.70
C LEU A 72 17.67 13.91 2.06
N SER A 73 17.14 13.60 3.25
CA SER A 73 16.99 12.23 3.74
C SER A 73 15.60 11.69 3.48
N ASP A 74 14.56 12.34 4.00
CA ASP A 74 13.21 11.76 4.04
C ASP A 74 12.16 12.73 3.51
N LEU A 75 11.10 12.19 2.95
CA LEU A 75 9.92 12.92 2.51
C LEU A 75 8.64 12.25 3.04
N TYR A 76 7.78 13.04 3.65
CA TYR A 76 6.48 12.61 4.13
C TYR A 76 5.39 13.49 3.53
N PHE A 77 4.40 12.90 2.89
CA PHE A 77 3.23 13.62 2.43
C PHE A 77 2.15 13.55 3.51
N THR A 78 1.60 14.70 3.90
CA THR A 78 0.55 14.80 4.92
C THR A 78 -0.66 15.53 4.36
N PHE A 79 -1.85 15.02 4.65
CA PHE A 79 -3.12 15.64 4.29
C PHE A 79 -4.17 15.44 5.38
N THR A 80 -5.20 16.26 5.37
CA THR A 80 -6.27 16.21 6.36
C THR A 80 -7.48 15.47 5.79
N LEU A 81 -7.94 14.44 6.52
CA LEU A 81 -9.24 13.80 6.29
C LEU A 81 -10.35 14.58 7.02
N PRO A 82 -11.52 14.77 6.39
CA PRO A 82 -12.64 15.46 7.01
C PRO A 82 -13.34 14.59 8.06
N ASP A 83 -14.10 15.23 8.94
CA ASP A 83 -15.10 14.54 9.77
C ASP A 83 -16.20 13.95 8.88
N ILE A 84 -16.57 12.69 9.13
CA ILE A 84 -17.62 11.99 8.41
C ILE A 84 -18.82 11.76 9.31
N TYR A 85 -19.99 12.20 8.87
CA TYR A 85 -21.28 12.07 9.54
C TYR A 85 -22.22 11.19 8.71
N SER A 86 -22.25 9.89 9.00
CA SER A 86 -23.21 8.97 8.38
C SER A 86 -24.56 9.07 9.07
N LYS A 87 -25.48 9.81 8.44
CA LYS A 87 -26.80 10.10 8.98
C LYS A 87 -27.68 8.85 8.99
N TYR A 88 -28.27 8.54 10.14
CA TYR A 88 -29.31 7.53 10.25
C TYR A 88 -30.58 8.01 9.55
N PHE A 89 -31.21 7.12 8.79
CA PHE A 89 -32.57 7.31 8.33
C PHE A 89 -33.39 6.08 8.71
N ASN A 90 -34.67 6.27 9.04
CA ASN A 90 -35.51 5.11 9.37
C ASN A 90 -35.94 4.39 8.09
N PRO A 91 -35.49 3.13 7.86
CA PRO A 91 -35.83 2.39 6.65
C PRO A 91 -37.28 1.89 6.64
N ASN A 92 -38.02 2.01 7.74
CA ASN A 92 -39.42 1.60 7.82
C ASN A 92 -40.41 2.73 7.50
N LEU A 93 -39.92 3.96 7.28
CA LEU A 93 -40.77 5.08 6.90
C LEU A 93 -41.05 5.05 5.39
N PRO A 94 -42.28 5.37 4.95
CA PRO A 94 -42.62 5.45 3.55
C PRO A 94 -41.78 6.55 2.85
N GLY A 95 -41.23 6.23 1.68
CA GLY A 95 -40.40 7.14 0.88
C GLY A 95 -39.33 6.41 0.06
N SER A 96 -38.43 7.16 -0.58
CA SER A 96 -37.34 6.64 -1.43
C SER A 96 -36.35 5.71 -0.69
N ARG A 97 -36.37 5.76 0.66
CA ARG A 97 -35.47 5.01 1.54
C ARG A 97 -36.11 3.81 2.22
N ASN A 98 -37.39 3.53 1.92
CA ASN A 98 -38.12 2.43 2.53
C ASN A 98 -37.50 1.07 2.15
N GLY A 99 -37.28 0.19 3.14
CA GLY A 99 -36.76 -1.17 2.95
C GLY A 99 -35.29 -1.26 2.53
N ARG A 100 -34.51 -0.19 2.67
CA ARG A 100 -33.08 -0.15 2.27
C ARG A 100 -32.14 -0.10 3.47
N SER A 101 -30.94 -0.60 3.30
CA SER A 101 -29.85 -0.50 4.28
C SER A 101 -29.33 0.93 4.43
N GLN A 102 -28.79 1.27 5.62
CA GLN A 102 -28.11 2.55 5.87
C GLN A 102 -26.85 2.65 5.00
N TYR A 103 -26.46 3.84 4.52
CA TYR A 103 -25.25 3.98 3.68
C TYR A 103 -23.93 3.62 4.39
N GLN A 104 -23.82 3.83 5.71
CA GLN A 104 -22.65 3.52 6.55
C GLN A 104 -21.29 3.76 5.87
N PHE A 105 -20.78 4.98 5.82
CA PHE A 105 -19.53 5.30 5.11
C PHE A 105 -18.29 4.52 5.63
N GLN A 106 -17.37 4.11 4.74
CA GLN A 106 -16.06 3.57 5.11
C GLN A 106 -14.97 4.08 4.17
N TRP A 107 -13.84 4.54 4.71
CA TRP A 107 -12.65 4.79 3.88
C TRP A 107 -12.04 3.47 3.42
N VAL A 108 -11.35 3.46 2.29
CA VAL A 108 -10.60 2.28 1.84
C VAL A 108 -9.42 2.01 2.78
N ARG A 109 -8.98 0.75 2.82
CA ARG A 109 -7.78 0.36 3.55
C ARG A 109 -6.53 1.07 3.03
N TYR A 110 -5.61 1.39 3.92
CA TYR A 110 -4.38 2.15 3.62
C TYR A 110 -4.65 3.47 2.88
N ILE A 111 -5.67 4.22 3.31
CA ILE A 111 -6.10 5.48 2.68
C ILE A 111 -4.94 6.45 2.38
N GLY A 112 -3.96 6.55 3.29
CA GLY A 112 -2.78 7.39 3.11
C GLY A 112 -1.89 6.99 1.93
N ALA A 113 -1.81 5.70 1.61
CA ALA A 113 -1.14 5.23 0.40
C ALA A 113 -2.08 5.32 -0.80
N GLN A 114 -3.33 4.86 -0.66
CA GLN A 114 -4.31 4.77 -1.76
C GLN A 114 -4.65 6.12 -2.39
N ILE A 115 -4.62 7.22 -1.62
CA ILE A 115 -4.82 8.56 -2.18
C ILE A 115 -3.79 8.90 -3.25
N ILE A 116 -2.57 8.34 -3.18
CA ILE A 116 -1.52 8.55 -4.17
C ILE A 116 -1.81 7.62 -5.35
N GLN A 117 -2.14 8.21 -6.49
CA GLN A 117 -2.20 7.48 -7.75
C GLN A 117 -0.77 7.20 -8.24
N ASN A 118 0.06 8.24 -8.34
CA ASN A 118 1.45 8.17 -8.77
C ASN A 118 2.29 9.19 -7.98
N ALA A 119 3.50 8.80 -7.58
CA ALA A 119 4.50 9.68 -7.00
C ALA A 119 5.78 9.64 -7.84
N THR A 120 6.20 10.79 -8.36
CA THR A 120 7.34 10.93 -9.27
C THR A 120 8.36 11.89 -8.68
N PHE A 121 9.64 11.51 -8.74
CA PHE A 121 10.76 12.37 -8.38
C PHE A 121 11.57 12.73 -9.62
N LEU A 122 11.79 14.04 -9.83
CA LEU A 122 12.52 14.57 -10.96
C LEU A 122 13.77 15.32 -10.50
N ILE A 123 14.85 15.18 -11.28
CA ILE A 123 16.09 15.96 -11.14
C ILE A 123 16.38 16.62 -12.48
N GLY A 124 16.45 17.95 -12.51
CA GLY A 124 16.71 18.71 -13.74
C GLY A 124 15.66 18.45 -14.83
N GLY A 125 14.41 18.18 -14.44
CA GLY A 125 13.31 17.85 -15.35
C GLY A 125 13.29 16.39 -15.85
N THR A 126 14.26 15.56 -15.47
CA THR A 126 14.29 14.13 -15.83
C THR A 126 13.72 13.28 -14.70
N GLN A 127 12.82 12.34 -15.02
CA GLN A 127 12.27 11.38 -14.07
C GLN A 127 13.33 10.37 -13.61
N VAL A 128 13.53 10.26 -12.31
CA VAL A 128 14.46 9.29 -11.70
C VAL A 128 13.73 8.04 -11.25
N GLN A 129 12.63 8.24 -10.52
CA GLN A 129 11.81 7.16 -9.96
C GLN A 129 10.34 7.58 -9.96
N GLU A 130 9.48 6.62 -10.28
CA GLU A 130 8.03 6.75 -10.20
C GLU A 130 7.46 5.44 -9.64
N PHE A 131 6.43 5.56 -8.81
CA PHE A 131 5.67 4.41 -8.32
C PHE A 131 4.23 4.81 -7.95
N ASP A 132 3.35 3.82 -7.87
CA ASP A 132 1.94 3.97 -7.51
C ASP A 132 1.64 3.48 -6.08
N SER A 133 0.40 3.67 -5.64
CA SER A 133 -0.12 3.21 -4.34
C SER A 133 0.13 1.73 -4.08
N ASP A 134 -0.07 0.93 -5.10
CA ASP A 134 0.04 -0.52 -5.04
C ASP A 134 1.47 -0.96 -4.77
N TYR A 135 2.45 -0.30 -5.40
CA TYR A 135 3.85 -0.51 -5.09
C TYR A 135 4.20 -0.07 -3.66
N ILE A 136 3.74 1.10 -3.19
CA ILE A 136 3.98 1.56 -1.81
C ILE A 136 3.48 0.52 -0.80
N ILE A 137 2.25 0.04 -0.98
CA ILE A 137 1.65 -0.98 -0.11
C ILE A 137 2.39 -2.32 -0.22
N SER A 138 2.76 -2.72 -1.43
CA SER A 138 3.50 -3.97 -1.65
C SER A 138 4.88 -3.94 -0.99
N THR A 139 5.61 -2.84 -1.11
CA THR A 139 6.90 -2.70 -0.41
C THR A 139 6.74 -2.72 1.10
N ALA A 140 5.65 -2.18 1.66
CA ALA A 140 5.37 -2.32 3.09
C ALA A 140 5.16 -3.80 3.46
N PHE A 141 4.44 -4.59 2.65
CA PHE A 141 4.30 -6.03 2.87
C PHE A 141 5.60 -6.81 2.71
N THR A 142 6.48 -6.43 1.78
CA THR A 142 7.67 -7.22 1.46
C THR A 142 8.89 -6.85 2.30
N ASP A 143 9.03 -5.58 2.69
CA ASP A 143 10.30 -5.03 3.20
C ASP A 143 10.26 -4.64 4.68
N GLN A 144 9.08 -4.55 5.29
CA GLN A 144 8.93 -4.18 6.71
C GLN A 144 8.61 -5.40 7.56
N ASP A 145 9.32 -5.56 8.68
CA ASP A 145 8.97 -6.57 9.68
C ASP A 145 7.60 -6.27 10.35
N GLU A 146 7.06 -7.21 11.12
CA GLU A 146 5.74 -7.07 11.74
C GLU A 146 5.62 -5.80 12.61
N THR A 147 6.68 -5.40 13.32
CA THR A 147 6.64 -4.22 14.19
C THR A 147 6.67 -2.92 13.40
N GLN A 148 7.53 -2.84 12.37
CA GLN A 148 7.61 -1.71 11.45
C GLN A 148 6.31 -1.57 10.67
N TYR A 149 5.77 -2.69 10.18
CA TYR A 149 4.52 -2.74 9.44
C TYR A 149 3.35 -2.23 10.27
N ASN A 150 3.22 -2.67 11.53
CA ASN A 150 2.17 -2.17 12.44
C ASN A 150 2.26 -0.65 12.68
N LYS A 151 3.47 -0.09 12.81
CA LYS A 151 3.68 1.36 12.93
C LYS A 151 3.31 2.09 11.64
N TRP A 152 3.69 1.52 10.50
CA TRP A 152 3.38 2.05 9.18
C TRP A 152 1.87 2.05 8.92
N GLN A 153 1.15 0.98 9.26
CA GLN A 153 -0.31 0.91 9.18
C GLN A 153 -1.01 2.02 9.96
N GLN A 154 -0.54 2.30 11.18
CA GLN A 154 -1.07 3.41 11.98
C GLN A 154 -0.81 4.77 11.33
N LEU A 155 0.40 4.96 10.77
CA LEU A 155 0.81 6.20 10.12
C LEU A 155 -0.04 6.51 8.88
N VAL A 156 -0.27 5.50 8.02
CA VAL A 156 -1.03 5.64 6.76
C VAL A 156 -2.55 5.54 6.93
N GLY A 157 -3.04 5.39 8.16
CA GLY A 157 -4.46 5.34 8.48
C GLY A 157 -5.16 4.01 8.19
N ASP A 158 -4.43 2.88 8.11
CA ASP A 158 -5.03 1.53 8.07
C ASP A 158 -5.41 1.05 9.48
N ILE A 159 -6.35 1.77 10.10
CA ILE A 159 -6.86 1.46 11.44
C ILE A 159 -8.38 1.24 11.40
N PRO A 160 -8.95 0.38 12.26
CA PRO A 160 -10.37 0.05 12.22
C PRO A 160 -11.29 1.27 12.29
N GLU A 161 -10.92 2.34 13.01
CA GLU A 161 -11.74 3.55 13.08
C GLU A 161 -12.00 4.22 11.71
N ILE A 162 -11.14 3.96 10.72
CA ILE A 162 -11.18 4.56 9.38
C ILE A 162 -11.82 3.60 8.37
N TYR A 163 -11.33 2.35 8.30
CA TYR A 163 -11.78 1.38 7.29
C TYR A 163 -12.91 0.46 7.78
N ASP A 164 -13.09 0.30 9.09
CA ASP A 164 -14.16 -0.52 9.70
C ASP A 164 -14.76 0.15 10.96
N PRO A 165 -15.46 1.29 10.81
CA PRO A 165 -15.92 2.10 11.94
C PRO A 165 -16.84 1.36 12.91
N ALA A 166 -17.50 0.30 12.46
CA ALA A 166 -18.35 -0.55 13.30
C ALA A 166 -17.55 -1.33 14.35
N ASN A 167 -16.26 -1.58 14.11
CA ASN A 167 -15.36 -2.28 15.02
C ASN A 167 -14.24 -1.39 15.56
N GLY A 168 -14.22 -0.10 15.21
CA GLY A 168 -13.28 0.89 15.74
C GLY A 168 -13.60 1.39 17.14
N LYS A 169 -12.70 2.21 17.72
CA LYS A 169 -12.88 2.86 19.04
C LYS A 169 -14.13 3.72 19.15
N TYR A 170 -14.60 4.27 18.04
CA TYR A 170 -15.78 5.11 17.98
C TYR A 170 -17.03 4.34 17.57
N SER A 171 -17.06 3.01 17.70
CA SER A 171 -18.22 2.20 17.32
C SER A 171 -19.51 2.65 18.02
N GLY A 172 -20.64 2.27 17.42
CA GLY A 172 -21.97 2.54 17.92
C GLY A 172 -22.20 1.98 19.32
N VAL A 173 -23.21 2.52 19.98
CA VAL A 173 -23.59 2.16 21.35
C VAL A 173 -24.71 1.12 21.30
N SER A 174 -24.58 0.05 22.08
CA SER A 174 -25.63 -0.97 22.18
C SER A 174 -26.84 -0.44 22.93
N SER A 175 -28.05 -0.83 22.51
CA SER A 175 -29.28 -0.51 23.25
C SER A 175 -29.35 -1.32 24.55
N GLY A 176 -29.02 -0.69 25.66
CA GLY A 176 -29.06 -1.27 27.01
C GLY A 176 -28.43 -0.33 28.04
N ALA A 177 -28.83 -0.43 29.31
CA ALA A 177 -28.20 0.31 30.41
C ALA A 177 -27.16 -0.59 31.11
N PRO A 178 -25.90 -0.14 31.30
CA PRO A 178 -25.33 1.14 30.90
C PRO A 178 -25.07 1.23 29.38
N LEU A 179 -25.20 2.44 28.83
CA LEU A 179 -24.88 2.73 27.44
C LEU A 179 -23.37 2.61 27.23
N THR A 180 -22.93 1.54 26.57
CA THR A 180 -21.52 1.30 26.23
C THR A 180 -21.35 1.10 24.73
N ARG A 181 -20.20 1.53 24.18
CA ARG A 181 -19.82 1.21 22.80
C ARG A 181 -19.68 -0.30 22.64
N ALA A 182 -20.16 -0.84 21.52
CA ALA A 182 -20.10 -2.26 21.22
C ALA A 182 -19.55 -2.49 19.81
N ARG A 183 -18.78 -3.57 19.62
CA ARG A 183 -18.28 -3.97 18.30
C ARG A 183 -19.43 -4.46 17.42
N GLY A 184 -19.31 -4.23 16.11
CA GLY A 184 -20.33 -4.59 15.12
C GLY A 184 -21.44 -3.57 14.95
N LEU A 185 -21.45 -2.47 15.72
CA LEU A 185 -22.41 -1.39 15.57
C LEU A 185 -21.76 -0.19 14.89
N TYR A 186 -22.28 0.20 13.74
CA TYR A 186 -21.79 1.37 13.04
C TYR A 186 -22.18 2.67 13.77
N PRO A 187 -21.29 3.68 13.91
CA PRO A 187 -21.57 4.92 14.62
C PRO A 187 -22.41 5.91 13.78
N SER A 188 -23.67 5.57 13.54
CA SER A 188 -24.58 6.43 12.81
C SER A 188 -25.00 7.65 13.63
N VAL A 189 -25.16 8.77 12.92
CA VAL A 189 -25.48 10.08 13.49
C VAL A 189 -26.99 10.30 13.39
N TYR A 190 -27.64 10.69 14.50
CA TYR A 190 -29.07 10.95 14.56
C TYR A 190 -29.35 12.34 15.14
N GLN A 191 -30.54 12.86 14.87
CA GLN A 191 -30.95 14.14 15.42
C GLN A 191 -31.11 14.00 16.93
N ASN A 192 -30.45 14.87 17.67
CA ASN A 192 -30.60 14.91 19.11
C ASN A 192 -31.89 15.68 19.41
N GLN A 193 -32.87 14.97 19.97
CA GLN A 193 -34.18 15.52 20.31
C GLN A 193 -34.29 15.88 21.80
N ASP A 194 -33.19 15.89 22.55
CA ASP A 194 -33.18 16.34 23.93
C ASP A 194 -33.56 17.84 23.98
N PRO A 195 -34.67 18.20 24.63
CA PRO A 195 -35.12 19.60 24.72
C PRO A 195 -34.16 20.51 25.49
N ALA A 196 -33.19 19.96 26.24
CA ALA A 196 -32.17 20.73 26.94
C ALA A 196 -31.01 21.19 26.04
N ILE A 197 -30.89 20.64 24.82
CA ILE A 197 -29.76 20.92 23.92
C ILE A 197 -30.16 21.96 22.88
N GLN A 198 -29.41 23.07 22.82
CA GLN A 198 -29.73 24.22 21.97
C GLN A 198 -29.19 24.13 20.53
N ALA A 199 -28.24 23.23 20.27
CA ALA A 199 -27.66 23.04 18.95
C ALA A 199 -27.24 21.58 18.75
N GLN A 200 -27.41 21.08 17.53
CA GLN A 200 -26.97 19.74 17.17
C GLN A 200 -25.44 19.67 17.23
N SER A 201 -24.90 18.70 17.96
CA SER A 201 -23.46 18.48 18.08
C SER A 201 -23.19 17.00 18.35
N ASN A 202 -23.30 16.19 17.30
CA ASN A 202 -22.97 14.78 17.39
C ASN A 202 -21.46 14.57 17.26
N PHE A 203 -20.97 13.47 17.84
CA PHE A 203 -19.68 12.93 17.43
C PHE A 203 -19.76 12.48 15.96
N PRO A 204 -18.75 12.77 15.13
CA PRO A 204 -18.68 12.21 13.78
C PRO A 204 -18.58 10.68 13.83
N SER A 205 -19.15 10.02 12.82
CA SER A 205 -18.99 8.58 12.59
C SER A 205 -17.53 8.19 12.42
N ILE A 206 -16.77 9.00 11.68
CA ILE A 206 -15.32 8.89 11.55
C ILE A 206 -14.73 10.27 11.82
N PRO A 207 -14.00 10.46 12.94
CA PRO A 207 -13.33 11.72 13.22
C PRO A 207 -12.20 12.00 12.22
N GLY A 208 -12.22 13.21 11.68
CA GLY A 208 -11.21 13.79 10.82
C GLY A 208 -9.87 13.92 11.53
N ARG A 209 -8.79 13.84 10.76
CA ARG A 209 -7.41 13.85 11.26
C ARG A 209 -6.42 14.04 10.12
N ASP A 210 -5.19 14.38 10.49
CA ASP A 210 -4.07 14.33 9.56
C ASP A 210 -3.58 12.90 9.36
N ILE A 211 -3.38 12.52 8.10
CA ILE A 211 -2.75 11.26 7.69
C ILE A 211 -1.41 11.61 7.06
N THR A 212 -0.38 10.86 7.43
CA THR A 212 0.97 11.04 6.91
C THR A 212 1.43 9.76 6.22
N ILE A 213 2.07 9.87 5.06
CA ILE A 213 2.58 8.74 4.28
C ILE A 213 4.06 8.98 3.98
N PRO A 214 4.97 8.07 4.34
CA PRO A 214 6.37 8.16 3.95
C PRO A 214 6.50 7.85 2.44
N LEU A 215 7.08 8.79 1.69
CA LEU A 215 7.39 8.60 0.28
C LEU A 215 8.71 7.83 0.18
N SER A 216 8.63 6.56 -0.22
CA SER A 216 9.74 5.61 -0.20
C SER A 216 10.66 5.73 -1.43
N PHE A 217 11.05 6.96 -1.78
CA PHE A 217 12.05 7.19 -2.81
C PHE A 217 13.42 6.58 -2.43
N TRP A 218 14.30 6.34 -3.40
CA TRP A 218 15.57 5.64 -3.14
C TRP A 218 16.43 6.27 -2.03
N PHE A 219 16.35 7.59 -1.85
CA PHE A 219 17.15 8.32 -0.85
C PHE A 219 16.56 8.26 0.57
N SER A 220 15.27 7.92 0.74
CA SER A 220 14.61 7.83 2.05
C SER A 220 14.67 6.44 2.69
N GLN A 221 15.23 5.46 1.99
CA GLN A 221 15.33 4.09 2.50
C GLN A 221 16.59 3.89 3.35
N ASN A 222 17.61 4.75 3.20
CA ASN A 222 18.85 4.68 3.95
C ASN A 222 19.57 6.02 4.00
N ALA A 223 20.09 6.38 5.17
CA ALA A 223 20.87 7.60 5.36
C ALA A 223 22.10 7.70 4.43
N GLY A 224 22.69 6.57 4.03
CA GLY A 224 23.81 6.52 3.08
C GLY A 224 23.44 6.85 1.63
N LEU A 225 22.15 6.94 1.31
CA LEU A 225 21.63 7.32 -0.01
C LEU A 225 20.99 8.71 -0.02
N ALA A 226 21.13 9.48 1.07
CA ALA A 226 20.58 10.83 1.17
C ALA A 226 21.02 11.69 -0.04
N LEU A 227 20.06 12.35 -0.66
CA LEU A 227 20.25 13.07 -1.92
C LEU A 227 21.08 14.35 -1.67
N PRO A 228 22.27 14.51 -2.27
CA PRO A 228 23.11 15.67 -2.02
C PRO A 228 22.66 16.89 -2.84
N LEU A 229 21.82 17.72 -2.22
CA LEU A 229 21.31 18.96 -2.81
C LEU A 229 22.43 19.95 -3.14
N ILE A 230 23.49 19.97 -2.32
CA ILE A 230 24.66 20.83 -2.56
C ILE A 230 25.40 20.50 -3.86
N SER A 231 25.37 19.24 -4.29
CA SER A 231 26.03 18.77 -5.51
C SER A 231 25.15 18.95 -6.76
N LEU A 232 23.89 19.39 -6.58
CA LEU A 232 22.89 19.58 -7.64
C LEU A 232 22.54 21.06 -7.82
N GLN A 233 23.55 21.92 -7.99
CA GLN A 233 23.36 23.38 -8.05
C GLN A 233 22.61 23.84 -9.32
N PHE A 234 22.81 23.13 -10.43
CA PHE A 234 22.21 23.47 -11.73
C PHE A 234 20.92 22.69 -12.02
N HIS A 235 20.65 21.61 -11.29
CA HIS A 235 19.42 20.83 -11.42
C HIS A 235 18.48 21.10 -10.24
N GLU A 236 17.25 21.52 -10.55
CA GLU A 236 16.18 21.57 -9.56
C GLU A 236 15.67 20.15 -9.25
N CYS A 237 15.39 19.88 -7.99
CA CYS A 237 14.75 18.64 -7.54
C CYS A 237 13.26 18.91 -7.29
N GLU A 238 12.40 18.10 -7.89
CA GLU A 238 10.94 18.29 -7.84
C GLU A 238 10.25 16.96 -7.52
N VAL A 239 9.24 17.03 -6.65
CA VAL A 239 8.32 15.93 -6.37
C VAL A 239 6.97 16.26 -7.00
N GLN A 240 6.43 15.31 -7.77
CA GLN A 240 5.09 15.41 -8.35
C GLN A 240 4.23 14.28 -7.80
N LEU A 241 3.08 14.63 -7.24
CA LEU A 241 2.10 13.69 -6.70
C LEU A 241 0.79 13.83 -7.50
N THR A 242 0.35 12.73 -8.11
CA THR A 242 -1.00 12.63 -8.66
C THR A 242 -1.90 11.97 -7.63
N LEU A 243 -2.95 12.64 -7.19
CA LEU A 243 -3.89 12.13 -6.20
C LEU A 243 -5.16 11.61 -6.86
N ARG A 244 -5.69 10.50 -6.35
CA ARG A 244 -6.92 9.87 -6.83
C ARG A 244 -8.17 10.73 -6.54
N PRO A 245 -9.23 10.57 -7.34
CA PRO A 245 -10.52 11.20 -7.06
C PRO A 245 -11.21 10.59 -5.82
N ILE A 246 -12.12 11.35 -5.19
CA ILE A 246 -12.78 10.92 -3.93
C ILE A 246 -13.53 9.60 -4.11
N ARG A 247 -14.19 9.38 -5.25
CA ARG A 247 -14.96 8.14 -5.51
C ARG A 247 -14.15 6.85 -5.40
N ASP A 248 -12.83 6.91 -5.46
CA ASP A 248 -11.92 5.75 -5.36
C ASP A 248 -11.44 5.49 -3.93
N LEU A 249 -11.75 6.40 -3.01
CA LEU A 249 -11.17 6.44 -1.66
C LEU A 249 -12.13 5.98 -0.56
N TYR A 250 -13.41 5.77 -0.88
CA TYR A 250 -14.39 5.30 0.10
C TYR A 250 -15.37 4.30 -0.49
N THR A 251 -16.13 3.69 0.40
CA THR A 251 -17.17 2.70 0.09
C THR A 251 -18.38 2.95 0.96
N ILE A 252 -19.55 2.53 0.47
CA ILE A 252 -20.84 2.65 1.16
C ILE A 252 -21.60 1.33 1.05
N LEU A 253 -22.60 1.14 1.89
CA LEU A 253 -23.57 0.06 1.72
C LEU A 253 -24.59 0.49 0.68
N ASP A 254 -24.82 -0.41 -0.26
CA ASP A 254 -25.88 -0.29 -1.24
C ASP A 254 -27.26 -0.55 -0.59
N PRO A 255 -28.35 -0.42 -1.35
CA PRO A 255 -29.72 -0.65 -0.85
C PRO A 255 -29.92 -2.00 -0.16
N ALA A 256 -29.23 -3.03 -0.65
CA ALA A 256 -29.33 -4.40 -0.18
C ALA A 256 -28.35 -4.70 0.97
N GLY A 257 -27.51 -3.73 1.37
CA GLY A 257 -26.56 -3.86 2.47
C GLY A 257 -25.20 -4.42 2.07
N TYR A 258 -24.84 -4.39 0.79
CA TYR A 258 -23.52 -4.80 0.32
C TYR A 258 -22.58 -3.61 0.17
N ARG A 259 -21.32 -3.80 0.56
CA ARG A 259 -20.27 -2.78 0.47
C ARG A 259 -19.82 -2.59 -0.97
N VAL A 260 -19.93 -1.38 -1.49
CA VAL A 260 -19.62 -1.04 -2.89
C VAL A 260 -18.94 0.32 -3.00
N ARG A 261 -18.30 0.55 -4.14
CA ARG A 261 -17.86 1.87 -4.59
C ARG A 261 -19.10 2.77 -4.77
N PRO A 262 -18.99 4.09 -4.53
CA PRO A 262 -20.02 5.04 -4.92
C PRO A 262 -20.42 4.88 -6.40
N GLU A 263 -21.65 5.26 -6.71
CA GLU A 263 -22.24 5.12 -8.05
C GLU A 263 -22.45 3.68 -8.53
N THR A 264 -22.26 2.69 -7.66
CA THR A 264 -22.46 1.27 -7.93
C THR A 264 -23.43 0.68 -6.93
N LYS A 265 -24.24 -0.29 -7.36
CA LYS A 265 -25.02 -1.18 -6.49
C LYS A 265 -24.95 -2.62 -6.97
N VAL A 266 -25.09 -3.56 -6.04
CA VAL A 266 -25.15 -4.99 -6.35
C VAL A 266 -26.51 -5.30 -6.96
N ASN A 267 -26.49 -6.07 -8.05
CA ASN A 267 -27.68 -6.61 -8.68
C ASN A 267 -27.46 -8.09 -8.97
N ALA A 268 -27.60 -8.92 -7.94
CA ALA A 268 -27.28 -10.34 -8.01
C ALA A 268 -28.32 -11.19 -7.27
N THR A 269 -28.55 -12.40 -7.76
CA THR A 269 -29.37 -13.42 -7.09
C THR A 269 -28.64 -14.02 -5.89
N SER A 270 -29.36 -14.70 -4.98
CA SER A 270 -28.74 -15.35 -3.81
C SER A 270 -27.63 -16.34 -4.18
N GLY A 271 -27.79 -17.10 -5.28
CA GLY A 271 -26.75 -18.03 -5.76
C GLY A 271 -25.50 -17.32 -6.31
N GLN A 272 -25.66 -16.16 -6.94
CA GLN A 272 -24.54 -15.34 -7.41
C GLN A 272 -23.75 -14.74 -6.24
N LEU A 273 -24.45 -14.28 -5.20
CA LEU A 273 -23.83 -13.77 -3.98
C LEU A 273 -23.04 -14.86 -3.24
N GLN A 274 -23.65 -16.04 -3.11
CA GLN A 274 -23.04 -17.23 -2.49
C GLN A 274 -21.78 -17.72 -3.21
N SER A 275 -21.79 -17.70 -4.54
CA SER A 275 -20.63 -18.07 -5.38
C SER A 275 -19.61 -16.95 -5.56
N GLY A 276 -19.93 -15.70 -5.18
CA GLY A 276 -19.09 -14.53 -5.43
C GLY A 276 -19.04 -14.08 -6.90
N ASN A 277 -19.90 -14.63 -7.78
CA ASN A 277 -20.04 -14.23 -9.18
C ASN A 277 -21.11 -13.13 -9.32
N VAL A 278 -20.77 -11.93 -8.88
CA VAL A 278 -21.70 -10.83 -8.64
C VAL A 278 -21.79 -9.88 -9.85
N SER A 279 -23.01 -9.50 -10.20
CA SER A 279 -23.30 -8.42 -11.16
C SER A 279 -23.56 -7.09 -10.46
N TYR A 280 -23.22 -6.00 -11.15
CA TYR A 280 -23.33 -4.64 -10.67
C TYR A 280 -24.13 -3.77 -11.64
N THR A 281 -24.80 -2.75 -11.11
CA THR A 281 -25.49 -1.72 -11.89
C THR A 281 -25.14 -0.34 -11.32
N SER A 282 -25.38 0.73 -12.08
CA SER A 282 -25.15 2.09 -11.59
C SER A 282 -26.18 2.48 -10.52
N ASP A 283 -25.73 3.28 -9.56
CA ASP A 283 -26.57 3.95 -8.58
C ASP A 283 -26.35 5.46 -8.70
N ASN A 284 -27.43 6.24 -8.73
CA ASN A 284 -27.37 7.70 -8.87
C ASN A 284 -28.07 8.38 -7.69
N ASP A 285 -28.25 7.66 -6.57
CA ASP A 285 -28.89 8.19 -5.38
C ASP A 285 -28.07 9.36 -4.80
N PRO A 286 -28.64 10.56 -4.62
CA PRO A 286 -27.91 11.71 -4.08
C PRO A 286 -27.28 11.47 -2.71
N GLY A 287 -27.79 10.49 -1.94
CA GLY A 287 -27.28 10.11 -0.62
C GLY A 287 -25.88 9.48 -0.61
N ILE A 288 -25.35 9.09 -1.78
CA ILE A 288 -24.08 8.35 -1.88
C ILE A 288 -22.85 9.24 -1.95
N TYR A 289 -23.03 10.52 -2.29
CA TYR A 289 -21.93 11.45 -2.54
C TYR A 289 -21.32 11.98 -1.24
N ILE A 290 -20.02 12.28 -1.29
CA ILE A 290 -19.22 12.67 -0.12
C ILE A 290 -19.82 13.88 0.64
N ASN A 291 -20.38 14.86 -0.07
CA ASN A 291 -20.92 16.08 0.53
C ASN A 291 -22.01 15.80 1.58
N GLN A 292 -22.81 14.74 1.39
CA GLN A 292 -23.85 14.31 2.33
C GLN A 292 -23.29 13.92 3.69
N PHE A 293 -22.01 13.54 3.74
CA PHE A 293 -21.31 13.07 4.94
C PHE A 293 -20.43 14.13 5.58
N LEU A 294 -20.21 15.31 4.97
CA LEU A 294 -19.28 16.33 5.50
C LEU A 294 -19.86 17.19 6.62
N THR A 295 -21.18 17.11 6.86
CA THR A 295 -21.87 17.89 7.88
C THR A 295 -22.79 17.04 8.73
N ASP A 296 -22.92 17.42 10.00
CA ASP A 296 -23.85 16.79 10.94
C ASP A 296 -25.31 16.93 10.47
N ILE A 297 -26.21 16.12 11.04
CA ILE A 297 -27.64 16.20 10.77
C ILE A 297 -28.20 17.58 11.13
N GLY A 298 -29.11 18.11 10.32
CA GLY A 298 -29.70 19.44 10.54
C GLY A 298 -28.86 20.61 10.02
N TYR A 299 -27.62 20.37 9.59
CA TYR A 299 -26.81 21.37 8.88
C TYR A 299 -27.01 21.32 7.37
N THR A 300 -26.83 22.47 6.72
CA THR A 300 -26.89 22.57 5.26
C THR A 300 -25.77 21.75 4.63
N VAL A 301 -26.13 20.91 3.65
CA VAL A 301 -25.16 20.12 2.89
C VAL A 301 -24.39 21.02 1.93
N PRO A 302 -23.05 20.90 1.84
CA PRO A 302 -22.27 21.62 0.84
C PRO A 302 -22.74 21.31 -0.59
N ALA A 303 -22.77 22.33 -1.45
CA ALA A 303 -23.23 22.16 -2.83
C ALA A 303 -22.27 21.35 -3.71
N LEU A 304 -20.97 21.36 -3.36
CA LEU A 304 -19.91 20.67 -4.10
C LEU A 304 -19.53 19.35 -3.43
N ASN A 305 -19.19 18.36 -4.24
CA ASN A 305 -18.65 17.06 -3.81
C ASN A 305 -17.12 17.15 -3.64
N THR A 306 -16.64 18.13 -2.89
CA THR A 306 -15.20 18.34 -2.63
C THR A 306 -14.92 18.40 -1.13
N TRP A 307 -13.68 18.15 -0.73
CA TRP A 307 -13.21 18.46 0.63
C TRP A 307 -11.85 19.18 0.59
N PRO A 308 -11.58 20.08 1.55
CA PRO A 308 -10.28 20.77 1.66
C PRO A 308 -9.20 19.83 2.19
N LEU A 309 -8.19 19.55 1.35
CA LEU A 309 -7.17 18.53 1.63
C LEU A 309 -6.07 19.01 2.57
N ASN A 310 -5.76 20.32 2.54
CA ASN A 310 -4.63 20.92 3.24
C ASN A 310 -3.30 20.12 3.06
N PRO A 311 -2.86 19.88 1.81
CA PRO A 311 -1.71 19.05 1.52
C PRO A 311 -0.39 19.72 1.95
N ARG A 312 0.48 18.95 2.60
CA ARG A 312 1.79 19.39 3.11
C ARG A 312 2.84 18.35 2.79
N LEU A 313 4.05 18.78 2.45
CA LEU A 313 5.19 17.88 2.28
C LEU A 313 6.21 18.18 3.38
N GLN A 314 6.52 17.22 4.25
CA GLN A 314 7.55 17.35 5.26
C GLN A 314 8.84 16.71 4.76
N ALA A 315 9.91 17.47 4.76
CA ALA A 315 11.22 17.06 4.27
C ALA A 315 12.25 17.09 5.41
N THR A 316 13.05 16.03 5.53
CA THR A 316 14.16 15.97 6.50
C THR A 316 15.46 16.32 5.80
N TYR A 317 16.05 17.44 6.19
CA TYR A 317 17.32 17.94 5.67
C TYR A 317 18.47 17.60 6.62
N ILE A 318 19.65 17.37 6.05
CA ILE A 318 20.88 17.12 6.80
C ILE A 318 21.86 18.27 6.53
N TYR A 319 22.46 18.78 7.60
CA TYR A 319 23.51 19.79 7.59
C TYR A 319 24.85 19.15 7.88
N LEU A 320 25.83 19.42 7.04
CA LEU A 320 27.18 18.85 7.13
C LEU A 320 28.19 19.91 7.59
N THR A 321 29.33 19.44 8.08
CA THR A 321 30.48 20.33 8.33
C THR A 321 31.07 20.86 7.02
N ASP A 322 31.73 22.02 7.06
CA ASP A 322 32.30 22.67 5.87
C ASP A 322 33.23 21.77 5.05
N ASP A 323 34.04 20.93 5.71
CA ASP A 323 34.97 20.03 5.04
C ASP A 323 34.25 18.91 4.27
N GLU A 324 33.22 18.33 4.88
CA GLU A 324 32.39 17.30 4.26
C GLU A 324 31.54 17.90 3.14
N ARG A 325 30.95 19.07 3.40
CA ARG A 325 30.20 19.87 2.43
C ARG A 325 31.02 20.17 1.18
N ARG A 326 32.29 20.58 1.33
CA ARG A 326 33.24 20.75 0.21
C ARG A 326 33.52 19.44 -0.52
N THR A 327 33.63 18.34 0.22
CA THR A 327 33.86 17.02 -0.36
C THR A 327 32.70 16.56 -1.24
N PHE A 328 31.45 16.71 -0.77
CA PHE A 328 30.25 16.40 -1.55
C PHE A 328 30.12 17.31 -2.78
N ALA A 329 30.45 18.60 -2.67
CA ALA A 329 30.36 19.54 -3.78
C ALA A 329 31.41 19.32 -4.89
N THR A 330 32.58 18.75 -4.55
CA THR A 330 33.72 18.66 -5.48
C THR A 330 33.91 17.27 -6.09
N LYS A 331 33.58 16.19 -5.36
CA LYS A 331 33.79 14.83 -5.85
C LYS A 331 32.60 14.34 -6.67
N PRO A 332 32.83 13.56 -7.74
CA PRO A 332 31.75 12.86 -8.42
C PRO A 332 31.14 11.82 -7.47
N LEU A 333 29.81 11.81 -7.38
CA LEU A 333 29.04 10.91 -6.52
C LEU A 333 28.25 9.93 -7.38
N ASN A 334 28.12 8.69 -6.89
CA ASN A 334 27.39 7.64 -7.57
C ASN A 334 26.50 6.90 -6.57
N TYR A 335 25.18 7.04 -6.73
CA TYR A 335 24.19 6.41 -5.86
C TYR A 335 23.47 5.29 -6.59
N ILE A 336 23.27 4.17 -5.90
CA ILE A 336 22.37 3.12 -6.38
C ILE A 336 20.92 3.59 -6.26
N VAL A 337 20.15 3.39 -7.32
CA VAL A 337 18.73 3.74 -7.39
C VAL A 337 17.95 2.51 -7.80
N ARG A 338 16.86 2.25 -7.08
CA ARG A 338 15.88 1.22 -7.44
C ARG A 338 14.80 1.86 -8.31
N GLN A 339 14.83 1.59 -9.60
CA GLN A 339 13.76 1.99 -10.51
C GLN A 339 12.66 0.93 -10.51
N VAL A 340 11.43 1.35 -10.76
CA VAL A 340 10.25 0.50 -10.71
C VAL A 340 9.51 0.66 -12.03
N THR A 341 9.19 -0.46 -12.67
CA THR A 341 8.35 -0.48 -13.88
C THR A 341 7.14 -1.36 -13.63
N ASN A 342 5.94 -0.83 -13.87
CA ASN A 342 4.68 -1.55 -13.70
C ASN A 342 4.14 -2.00 -15.06
N TYR A 343 3.92 -3.30 -15.25
CA TYR A 343 3.25 -3.89 -16.40
C TYR A 343 1.86 -4.39 -15.99
N LYS A 344 0.81 -3.88 -16.64
CA LYS A 344 -0.57 -4.22 -16.36
C LYS A 344 -1.14 -5.13 -17.45
N PHE A 345 -1.69 -6.26 -17.04
CA PHE A 345 -2.35 -7.24 -17.90
C PHE A 345 -3.80 -7.40 -17.45
N GLU A 346 -4.74 -7.11 -18.34
CA GLU A 346 -6.16 -6.99 -18.00
C GLU A 346 -6.97 -8.10 -18.65
N ASN A 347 -8.08 -8.49 -18.01
CA ASN A 347 -9.04 -9.48 -18.53
C ASN A 347 -8.46 -10.87 -18.85
N ILE A 348 -7.55 -11.34 -18.00
CA ILE A 348 -6.93 -12.66 -18.10
C ILE A 348 -7.87 -13.71 -17.50
N SER A 349 -8.12 -14.78 -18.26
CA SER A 349 -9.03 -15.87 -17.86
C SER A 349 -8.45 -17.26 -18.11
N SER A 350 -7.31 -17.33 -18.79
CA SER A 350 -6.59 -18.55 -19.11
C SER A 350 -5.09 -18.28 -19.08
N ARG A 351 -4.29 -19.35 -19.15
CA ARG A 351 -2.83 -19.25 -19.12
C ARG A 351 -2.31 -18.36 -20.25
N GLN A 352 -1.44 -17.40 -19.90
CA GLN A 352 -0.88 -16.46 -20.86
C GLN A 352 0.57 -16.11 -20.51
N LEU A 353 1.36 -15.85 -21.56
CA LEU A 353 2.70 -15.27 -21.44
C LEU A 353 2.60 -13.74 -21.40
N PHE A 354 3.20 -13.15 -20.36
CA PHE A 354 3.32 -11.72 -20.16
C PHE A 354 4.71 -11.25 -20.57
N ASP A 355 4.79 -10.38 -21.57
CA ASP A 355 6.05 -9.78 -22.01
C ASP A 355 6.45 -8.62 -21.11
N LEU A 356 7.66 -8.68 -20.55
CA LEU A 356 8.21 -7.68 -19.64
C LEU A 356 9.35 -6.94 -20.34
N TYR A 357 9.02 -5.86 -21.06
CA TYR A 357 9.96 -5.02 -21.81
C TYR A 357 10.76 -4.10 -20.89
N THR A 358 11.66 -4.67 -20.11
CA THR A 358 12.48 -3.95 -19.12
C THR A 358 13.96 -4.02 -19.48
N HIS A 359 14.70 -3.04 -19.01
CA HIS A 359 16.15 -2.96 -19.13
C HIS A 359 16.75 -2.81 -17.72
N ASN A 360 18.06 -3.01 -17.61
CA ASN A 360 18.85 -3.00 -16.38
C ASN A 360 18.80 -4.30 -15.54
N PRO A 361 19.73 -4.47 -14.58
CA PRO A 361 19.72 -5.60 -13.66
C PRO A 361 18.49 -5.62 -12.76
N VAL A 362 17.72 -6.70 -12.82
CA VAL A 362 16.48 -6.92 -12.06
C VAL A 362 16.76 -7.83 -10.86
N PRO A 363 16.68 -7.33 -9.62
CA PRO A 363 16.81 -8.16 -8.42
C PRO A 363 15.53 -8.93 -8.07
N ARG A 364 14.33 -8.41 -8.36
CA ARG A 364 13.07 -9.09 -7.99
C ARG A 364 11.87 -8.66 -8.84
N LEU A 365 10.84 -9.49 -8.78
CA LEU A 365 9.51 -9.26 -9.33
C LEU A 365 8.47 -9.31 -8.22
N ILE A 366 7.48 -8.42 -8.27
CA ILE A 366 6.28 -8.46 -7.42
C ILE A 366 5.07 -8.58 -8.34
N ILE A 367 4.22 -9.58 -8.11
CA ILE A 367 3.03 -9.85 -8.92
C ILE A 367 1.80 -9.69 -8.04
N ILE A 368 0.90 -8.81 -8.44
CA ILE A 368 -0.37 -8.54 -7.76
C ILE A 368 -1.52 -9.00 -8.66
N PRO A 369 -2.20 -10.10 -8.31
CA PRO A 369 -3.43 -10.50 -8.97
C PRO A 369 -4.65 -9.80 -8.35
N ARG A 370 -5.66 -9.47 -9.16
CA ARG A 370 -6.95 -8.93 -8.73
C ARG A 370 -8.08 -9.40 -9.62
N ARG A 371 -9.32 -9.37 -9.12
CA ARG A 371 -10.50 -9.46 -9.98
C ARG A 371 -10.83 -8.11 -10.62
N THR A 372 -11.35 -8.12 -11.84
CA THR A 372 -11.72 -6.91 -12.59
C THR A 372 -12.78 -6.05 -11.88
N ASP A 373 -13.68 -6.66 -11.12
CA ASP A 373 -14.76 -5.96 -10.41
C ASP A 373 -14.29 -5.20 -9.16
N TYR A 374 -13.14 -5.57 -8.60
CA TYR A 374 -12.63 -4.94 -7.37
C TYR A 374 -12.33 -3.46 -7.54
N LEU A 375 -11.64 -3.11 -8.62
CA LEU A 375 -11.24 -1.73 -8.91
C LEU A 375 -12.43 -0.91 -9.44
N LYS A 376 -13.29 -1.54 -10.24
CA LYS A 376 -14.39 -0.86 -10.92
C LYS A 376 -15.59 -0.60 -10.01
N ASN A 377 -15.91 -1.56 -9.14
CA ASN A 377 -17.21 -1.64 -8.46
C ASN A 377 -17.14 -1.68 -6.93
N LEU A 378 -16.00 -2.06 -6.34
CA LEU A 378 -15.91 -2.28 -4.89
C LEU A 378 -14.90 -1.37 -4.16
N ASN A 379 -13.97 -0.73 -4.88
CA ASN A 379 -12.78 -0.10 -4.28
C ASN A 379 -11.98 -1.07 -3.37
N ALA A 380 -11.99 -2.36 -3.70
CA ALA A 380 -11.30 -3.40 -2.94
C ALA A 380 -9.82 -3.50 -3.36
N TRP A 381 -9.08 -2.39 -3.24
CA TRP A 381 -7.71 -2.24 -3.74
C TRP A 381 -6.73 -3.29 -3.20
N THR A 382 -6.89 -3.71 -1.95
CA THR A 382 -5.97 -4.64 -1.26
C THR A 382 -6.51 -6.06 -1.14
N ASN A 383 -7.57 -6.39 -1.89
CA ASN A 383 -8.01 -7.77 -2.04
C ASN A 383 -7.27 -8.41 -3.23
N PHE A 384 -6.25 -9.21 -2.94
CA PHE A 384 -5.49 -9.96 -3.95
C PHE A 384 -6.01 -11.40 -4.15
N THR A 385 -7.16 -11.71 -3.56
CA THR A 385 -7.76 -13.04 -3.58
C THR A 385 -8.96 -13.08 -4.52
N ASN A 386 -9.34 -14.29 -4.92
CA ASN A 386 -10.53 -14.54 -5.73
C ASN A 386 -11.85 -14.41 -4.93
N TRP A 387 -11.78 -14.28 -3.60
CA TRP A 387 -12.94 -14.15 -2.73
C TRP A 387 -13.52 -12.73 -2.74
N TRP A 388 -14.75 -12.63 -3.25
CA TRP A 388 -15.50 -11.38 -3.36
C TRP A 388 -15.55 -10.58 -2.04
N LEU A 389 -15.75 -11.27 -0.91
CA LEU A 389 -15.82 -10.68 0.43
C LEU A 389 -14.67 -11.16 1.34
N TYR A 390 -13.42 -10.92 0.96
CA TYR A 390 -12.27 -11.23 1.80
C TYR A 390 -12.35 -10.54 3.19
N PRO A 391 -12.11 -11.24 4.31
CA PRO A 391 -11.55 -12.60 4.45
C PRO A 391 -12.58 -13.74 4.52
N SER A 392 -13.85 -13.49 4.22
CA SER A 392 -14.91 -14.51 4.24
C SER A 392 -14.94 -15.31 2.94
N ALA A 393 -14.86 -16.63 3.05
CA ALA A 393 -14.94 -17.52 1.90
C ALA A 393 -16.37 -17.50 1.28
N PRO A 394 -16.51 -17.51 -0.06
CA PRO A 394 -17.78 -17.80 -0.70
C PRO A 394 -18.19 -19.24 -0.39
N PHE A 395 -19.48 -19.48 -0.25
CA PHE A 395 -20.00 -20.81 0.03
C PHE A 395 -21.33 -21.01 -0.68
N ILE A 396 -21.55 -22.21 -1.19
CA ILE A 396 -22.84 -22.61 -1.74
C ILE A 396 -23.49 -23.57 -0.73
N PRO A 397 -24.71 -23.30 -0.27
CA PRO A 397 -25.34 -24.09 0.77
C PRO A 397 -25.59 -25.52 0.30
N ALA A 398 -25.34 -26.48 1.19
CA ALA A 398 -25.76 -27.86 0.97
C ALA A 398 -27.25 -27.99 1.32
N TYR A 399 -28.04 -28.60 0.44
CA TYR A 399 -29.43 -28.93 0.74
C TYR A 399 -29.46 -30.16 1.63
N SER A 400 -29.98 -30.02 2.86
CA SER A 400 -30.08 -31.11 3.83
C SER A 400 -31.37 -31.01 4.64
N SER A 401 -31.89 -32.16 5.06
CA SER A 401 -33.02 -32.25 6.00
C SER A 401 -32.62 -31.99 7.46
N VAL A 402 -31.32 -31.82 7.74
CA VAL A 402 -30.82 -31.47 9.07
C VAL A 402 -31.20 -30.02 9.39
N PRO A 403 -31.97 -29.75 10.47
CA PRO A 403 -32.37 -28.39 10.81
C PRO A 403 -31.16 -27.57 11.25
N VAL A 404 -31.02 -26.36 10.69
CA VAL A 404 -30.27 -25.19 11.18
C VAL A 404 -28.97 -25.51 11.97
N GLY A 405 -27.81 -25.34 11.34
CA GLY A 405 -26.51 -25.38 12.02
C GLY A 405 -25.33 -25.33 11.05
N GLY A 406 -24.20 -24.74 11.48
CA GLY A 406 -23.03 -24.42 10.65
C GLY A 406 -22.51 -25.55 9.76
N TYR A 407 -22.83 -25.46 8.47
CA TYR A 407 -22.32 -26.36 7.42
C TYR A 407 -21.25 -25.64 6.59
N SER A 408 -20.30 -26.41 6.05
CA SER A 408 -19.20 -25.91 5.22
C SER A 408 -19.61 -25.56 3.77
N GLY A 409 -20.80 -25.94 3.35
CA GLY A 409 -21.27 -25.81 1.97
C GLY A 409 -20.77 -26.92 1.05
N ILE A 410 -21.05 -26.78 -0.25
CA ILE A 410 -20.53 -27.68 -1.29
C ILE A 410 -19.26 -27.11 -1.92
N LEU A 411 -18.30 -27.97 -2.24
CA LEU A 411 -17.10 -27.59 -2.98
C LEU A 411 -17.45 -27.45 -4.46
N GLN A 412 -17.23 -26.27 -5.02
CA GLN A 412 -17.36 -26.00 -6.45
C GLN A 412 -16.07 -25.37 -6.98
N ALA A 413 -15.72 -25.69 -8.23
CA ALA A 413 -14.60 -25.05 -8.92
C ALA A 413 -14.78 -23.52 -8.95
N GLY A 414 -13.68 -22.77 -8.83
CA GLY A 414 -13.70 -21.31 -8.88
C GLY A 414 -13.95 -20.62 -7.53
N LEU A 415 -14.16 -21.37 -6.43
CA LEU A 415 -14.34 -20.83 -5.08
C LEU A 415 -13.06 -20.78 -4.24
N GLN A 416 -11.92 -21.24 -4.79
CA GLN A 416 -10.63 -21.16 -4.12
C GLN A 416 -10.20 -19.70 -3.88
N GLN A 417 -9.38 -19.50 -2.84
CA GLN A 417 -8.89 -18.17 -2.46
C GLN A 417 -7.90 -17.60 -3.49
N ASP A 418 -7.03 -18.44 -4.03
CA ASP A 418 -5.96 -18.00 -4.90
C ASP A 418 -6.46 -17.68 -6.31
N ILE A 419 -5.93 -16.61 -6.90
CA ILE A 419 -6.12 -16.29 -8.32
C ILE A 419 -5.06 -16.99 -9.17
N ILE A 420 -3.80 -16.93 -8.72
CA ILE A 420 -2.67 -17.58 -9.39
C ILE A 420 -2.71 -19.06 -9.05
N HIS A 421 -2.78 -19.91 -10.06
CA HIS A 421 -2.58 -21.35 -9.89
C HIS A 421 -1.09 -21.65 -9.97
N ASN A 422 -0.43 -21.34 -11.10
CA ASN A 422 1.01 -21.52 -11.28
C ASN A 422 1.69 -20.33 -11.98
N LEU A 423 2.99 -20.17 -11.73
CA LEU A 423 3.85 -19.21 -12.43
C LEU A 423 5.15 -19.90 -12.87
N ARG A 424 5.69 -19.50 -14.02
CA ARG A 424 7.09 -19.75 -14.41
C ARG A 424 7.69 -18.50 -15.04
N ILE A 425 9.01 -18.41 -15.02
CA ILE A 425 9.75 -17.29 -15.62
C ILE A 425 10.60 -17.83 -16.76
N VAL A 426 10.49 -17.18 -17.91
CA VAL A 426 11.11 -17.60 -19.17
C VAL A 426 11.96 -16.46 -19.72
N CYS A 427 13.18 -16.79 -20.16
CA CYS A 427 14.09 -15.88 -20.84
C CYS A 427 14.54 -16.49 -22.16
N ASP A 428 14.31 -15.79 -23.27
CA ASP A 428 14.68 -16.24 -24.63
C ASP A 428 14.19 -17.67 -24.96
N GLY A 429 13.01 -18.02 -24.45
CA GLY A 429 12.39 -19.34 -24.60
C GLY A 429 12.90 -20.41 -23.61
N ASN A 430 13.91 -20.11 -22.78
CA ASN A 430 14.41 -21.02 -21.76
C ASN A 430 13.74 -20.75 -20.41
N GLU A 431 13.37 -21.81 -19.70
CA GLU A 431 12.86 -21.71 -18.34
C GLU A 431 14.01 -21.40 -17.38
N ILE A 432 13.98 -20.21 -16.78
CA ILE A 432 14.95 -19.82 -15.73
C ILE A 432 14.38 -20.07 -14.33
N GLN A 433 13.06 -20.17 -14.23
CA GLN A 433 12.36 -20.67 -13.06
C GLN A 433 11.32 -21.69 -13.52
N GLU A 434 11.34 -22.87 -12.92
CA GLU A 434 10.36 -23.93 -13.21
C GLU A 434 8.95 -23.51 -12.78
N LEU A 435 7.94 -24.16 -13.39
CA LEU A 435 6.55 -23.96 -13.05
C LEU A 435 6.30 -24.35 -11.58
N LYS A 436 5.84 -23.39 -10.78
CA LYS A 436 5.51 -23.59 -9.36
C LYS A 436 4.13 -23.00 -9.02
N PRO A 437 3.47 -23.54 -7.99
CA PRO A 437 2.21 -22.97 -7.52
C PRO A 437 2.45 -21.64 -6.78
N LEU A 438 1.39 -20.84 -6.60
CA LEU A 438 1.45 -19.58 -5.84
C LEU A 438 2.08 -19.75 -4.46
N GLN A 439 1.81 -20.87 -3.77
CA GLN A 439 2.36 -21.18 -2.45
C GLN A 439 3.89 -21.03 -2.41
N TYR A 440 4.61 -21.44 -3.45
CA TYR A 440 6.06 -21.28 -3.50
C TYR A 440 6.48 -19.80 -3.50
N PHE A 441 5.79 -18.97 -4.29
CA PHE A 441 6.11 -17.55 -4.43
C PHE A 441 5.61 -16.71 -3.26
N ASN A 442 4.52 -17.11 -2.59
CA ASN A 442 3.97 -16.39 -1.44
C ASN A 442 4.60 -16.82 -0.12
N GLU A 443 4.88 -18.11 0.10
CA GLU A 443 5.37 -18.64 1.38
C GLU A 443 6.88 -18.88 1.37
N VAL A 444 7.39 -19.68 0.43
CA VAL A 444 8.79 -20.11 0.44
C VAL A 444 9.72 -18.95 0.04
N SER A 445 9.36 -18.25 -1.04
CA SER A 445 10.13 -17.12 -1.56
C SER A 445 10.15 -15.95 -0.57
N SER A 446 9.01 -15.62 0.02
CA SER A 446 8.92 -14.54 1.02
C SER A 446 9.72 -14.88 2.29
N TRP A 447 9.52 -16.08 2.86
CA TRP A 447 10.20 -16.51 4.08
C TRP A 447 11.72 -16.50 3.93
N LYS A 448 12.23 -16.84 2.74
CA LYS A 448 13.66 -16.96 2.49
C LYS A 448 14.32 -15.65 2.07
N TYR A 449 13.65 -14.84 1.23
CA TYR A 449 14.28 -13.72 0.53
C TYR A 449 13.73 -12.34 0.91
N ALA A 450 12.64 -12.27 1.68
CA ALA A 450 12.01 -11.03 2.12
C ALA A 450 11.91 -10.99 3.65
N SER A 451 11.74 -9.79 4.22
CA SER A 451 11.61 -9.62 5.68
C SER A 451 10.17 -9.47 6.15
N GLY A 452 9.24 -9.12 5.25
CA GLY A 452 7.89 -8.72 5.63
C GLY A 452 6.83 -9.81 5.64
N VAL A 453 5.61 -9.39 6.02
CA VAL A 453 4.44 -10.27 6.18
C VAL A 453 3.55 -10.18 4.95
N PHE A 454 3.46 -11.28 4.21
CA PHE A 454 2.76 -11.33 2.93
C PHE A 454 1.26 -11.58 3.10
N PRO A 455 0.39 -10.80 2.46
CA PRO A 455 -1.03 -11.12 2.37
C PRO A 455 -1.25 -12.28 1.37
N PRO A 456 -2.38 -13.00 1.47
CA PRO A 456 -2.73 -14.04 0.50
C PRO A 456 -2.88 -13.42 -0.91
N GLY A 457 -2.43 -14.14 -1.92
CA GLY A 457 -2.48 -13.70 -3.33
C GLY A 457 -1.23 -12.99 -3.85
N LEU A 458 -0.46 -12.29 -2.99
CA LEU A 458 0.74 -11.57 -3.42
C LEU A 458 1.88 -12.55 -3.76
N ALA A 459 2.47 -12.46 -4.96
CA ALA A 459 3.59 -13.32 -5.34
C ALA A 459 4.89 -12.52 -5.47
N ILE A 460 5.99 -13.06 -4.94
CA ILE A 460 7.33 -12.50 -5.10
C ILE A 460 8.28 -13.54 -5.69
N TYR A 461 9.12 -13.09 -6.62
CA TYR A 461 10.25 -13.88 -7.08
C TYR A 461 11.54 -13.07 -6.98
N SER A 462 12.57 -13.67 -6.40
CA SER A 462 13.86 -13.03 -6.17
C SER A 462 14.97 -13.65 -7.02
N PHE A 463 15.75 -12.78 -7.67
CA PHE A 463 17.08 -13.09 -8.22
C PHE A 463 18.20 -12.74 -7.24
N ALA A 464 17.87 -12.07 -6.12
CA ALA A 464 18.78 -11.65 -5.07
C ALA A 464 18.71 -12.59 -3.85
N LEU A 465 19.79 -12.62 -3.03
CA LEU A 465 19.79 -13.37 -1.77
C LEU A 465 18.94 -12.68 -0.68
N ASP A 466 18.78 -11.36 -0.77
CA ASP A 466 17.94 -10.55 0.13
C ASP A 466 17.30 -9.43 -0.70
N THR A 467 15.98 -9.39 -0.74
CA THR A 467 15.20 -8.42 -1.52
C THR A 467 14.91 -7.13 -0.75
N SER A 468 14.86 -7.20 0.58
CA SER A 468 14.52 -6.08 1.44
C SER A 468 15.74 -5.19 1.68
N LYS A 469 16.94 -5.78 1.83
CA LYS A 469 18.23 -5.05 2.02
C LYS A 469 18.99 -4.81 0.72
N TRP A 470 18.29 -4.26 -0.28
CA TRP A 470 18.77 -4.11 -1.65
C TRP A 470 19.96 -3.16 -1.86
N ILE A 471 20.26 -2.29 -0.88
CA ILE A 471 21.39 -1.34 -0.93
C ILE A 471 22.73 -2.07 -1.09
N LYS A 472 22.79 -3.34 -0.66
CA LYS A 472 23.88 -4.27 -0.96
C LYS A 472 23.37 -5.29 -1.98
N PRO A 473 23.55 -5.04 -3.29
CA PRO A 473 23.10 -5.97 -4.32
C PRO A 473 23.66 -7.37 -4.07
N SER A 474 22.78 -8.36 -4.08
CA SER A 474 23.11 -9.74 -3.71
C SER A 474 22.67 -10.76 -4.77
N GLY A 475 22.47 -10.30 -6.00
CA GLY A 475 22.04 -11.10 -7.14
C GLY A 475 21.06 -10.32 -8.03
N SER A 476 21.13 -10.55 -9.34
CA SER A 476 20.25 -9.89 -10.32
C SER A 476 20.26 -10.61 -11.67
N LEU A 477 19.17 -10.47 -12.43
CA LEU A 477 19.09 -10.84 -13.84
C LEU A 477 19.33 -9.60 -14.70
N ASN A 478 20.33 -9.61 -15.58
CA ASN A 478 20.56 -8.50 -16.50
C ASN A 478 19.61 -8.58 -17.72
N THR A 479 18.48 -7.87 -17.64
CA THR A 479 17.46 -7.89 -18.70
C THR A 479 17.89 -7.17 -19.97
N SER A 480 18.87 -6.26 -19.92
CA SER A 480 19.47 -5.64 -21.12
C SER A 480 20.22 -6.63 -22.02
N ARG A 481 20.44 -7.86 -21.55
CA ARG A 481 21.09 -8.94 -22.32
C ARG A 481 20.13 -10.06 -22.74
N VAL A 482 18.87 -9.97 -22.33
CA VAL A 482 17.81 -10.93 -22.66
C VAL A 482 16.93 -10.28 -23.73
N LYS A 483 16.62 -10.98 -24.81
CA LYS A 483 15.75 -10.42 -25.86
C LYS A 483 14.30 -10.45 -25.43
N ASN A 484 13.87 -11.60 -24.90
CA ASN A 484 12.50 -11.85 -24.47
C ASN A 484 12.49 -12.24 -22.99
N PHE A 485 12.10 -11.33 -22.12
CA PHE A 485 11.84 -11.61 -20.71
C PHE A 485 10.34 -11.75 -20.50
N GLN A 486 9.91 -12.95 -20.08
CA GLN A 486 8.49 -13.29 -20.02
C GLN A 486 8.13 -13.95 -18.69
N LEU A 487 6.93 -13.63 -18.19
CA LEU A 487 6.30 -14.30 -17.07
C LEU A 487 5.12 -15.11 -17.61
N ASP A 488 5.15 -16.42 -17.47
CA ASP A 488 4.01 -17.27 -17.80
C ASP A 488 3.11 -17.42 -16.57
N VAL A 489 1.87 -16.99 -16.70
CA VAL A 489 0.89 -16.98 -15.63
C VAL A 489 -0.24 -17.93 -15.98
N ASP A 490 -0.43 -18.94 -15.15
CA ASP A 490 -1.58 -19.84 -15.17
C ASP A 490 -2.51 -19.46 -14.00
N PRO A 491 -3.59 -18.70 -14.25
CA PRO A 491 -4.60 -18.44 -13.23
C PRO A 491 -5.48 -19.69 -13.02
N TRP A 492 -6.14 -19.78 -11.87
CA TRP A 492 -7.20 -20.76 -11.70
C TRP A 492 -8.32 -20.57 -12.74
N PRO A 493 -8.86 -21.64 -13.33
CA PRO A 493 -9.90 -21.53 -14.35
C PRO A 493 -11.16 -20.90 -13.76
N LEU A 494 -11.71 -19.93 -14.50
CA LEU A 494 -13.01 -19.35 -14.20
C LEU A 494 -14.13 -20.32 -14.59
N VAL A 495 -15.20 -20.31 -13.80
CA VAL A 495 -16.42 -21.08 -14.12
C VAL A 495 -17.08 -20.46 -15.36
N ALA A 496 -17.66 -21.29 -16.22
CA ALA A 496 -18.44 -20.80 -17.36
C ALA A 496 -19.56 -19.83 -16.88
N GLY A 497 -19.60 -18.63 -17.45
CA GLY A 497 -20.54 -17.58 -17.03
C GLY A 497 -20.04 -16.68 -15.90
N SER A 498 -18.76 -16.73 -15.53
CA SER A 498 -18.14 -15.71 -14.67
C SER A 498 -18.30 -14.30 -15.26
N LEU A 499 -18.71 -13.36 -14.43
CA LEU A 499 -18.96 -11.95 -14.76
C LEU A 499 -17.74 -11.05 -14.52
N PHE A 500 -16.63 -11.65 -14.10
CA PHE A 500 -15.35 -10.99 -13.86
C PHE A 500 -14.24 -11.81 -14.51
N ALA A 501 -13.11 -11.16 -14.76
CA ALA A 501 -11.85 -11.78 -15.14
C ALA A 501 -10.76 -11.38 -14.15
N TYR A 502 -9.52 -11.79 -14.40
CA TYR A 502 -8.37 -11.43 -13.58
C TYR A 502 -7.50 -10.36 -14.23
N ASN A 503 -7.01 -9.45 -13.40
CA ASN A 503 -6.02 -8.45 -13.75
C ASN A 503 -4.72 -8.73 -12.98
N PHE A 504 -3.59 -8.51 -13.63
CA PHE A 504 -2.27 -8.69 -13.05
C PHE A 504 -1.46 -7.42 -13.21
N SER A 505 -0.96 -6.89 -12.08
CA SER A 505 0.09 -5.87 -12.08
C SER A 505 1.41 -6.53 -11.74
N VAL A 506 2.39 -6.45 -12.64
CA VAL A 506 3.74 -6.98 -12.46
C VAL A 506 4.69 -5.81 -12.28
N TYR A 507 5.24 -5.67 -11.08
CA TYR A 507 6.29 -4.71 -10.77
C TYR A 507 7.64 -5.38 -10.97
N VAL A 508 8.40 -4.82 -11.90
CA VAL A 508 9.81 -5.14 -12.10
C VAL A 508 10.62 -4.07 -11.41
N GLU A 509 11.37 -4.45 -10.38
CA GLU A 509 12.38 -3.57 -9.81
C GLU A 509 13.68 -3.74 -10.58
N SER A 510 14.31 -2.64 -10.96
CA SER A 510 15.60 -2.64 -11.62
C SER A 510 16.60 -1.74 -10.90
N ILE A 511 17.87 -2.11 -10.95
CA ILE A 511 18.96 -1.37 -10.35
C ILE A 511 19.57 -0.45 -11.41
N ASN A 512 19.63 0.83 -11.09
CA ASN A 512 20.34 1.83 -11.88
C ASN A 512 21.21 2.69 -10.94
N PHE A 513 21.91 3.66 -11.52
CA PHE A 513 22.88 4.48 -10.82
C PHE A 513 22.64 5.96 -11.15
N LEU A 514 22.45 6.77 -10.12
CA LEU A 514 22.41 8.23 -10.24
C LEU A 514 23.82 8.78 -10.08
N VAL A 515 24.34 9.37 -11.15
CA VAL A 515 25.66 10.01 -11.16
C VAL A 515 25.46 11.50 -10.99
N ILE A 516 26.17 12.10 -10.04
CA ILE A 516 26.15 13.53 -9.76
C ILE A 516 27.57 14.07 -9.91
N GLU A 517 27.75 14.96 -10.89
CA GLU A 517 29.03 15.57 -11.21
C GLU A 517 28.82 16.96 -11.83
N GLY A 518 29.72 17.90 -11.55
CA GLY A 518 29.68 19.24 -12.17
C GLY A 518 28.41 20.05 -11.86
N GLY A 519 27.75 19.79 -10.72
CA GLY A 519 26.53 20.51 -10.33
C GLY A 519 25.24 19.95 -10.94
N MET A 520 25.31 18.85 -11.69
CA MET A 520 24.19 18.21 -12.38
C MET A 520 24.08 16.74 -11.99
N GLY A 521 22.87 16.19 -12.03
CA GLY A 521 22.58 14.79 -11.73
C GLY A 521 21.85 14.12 -12.88
N GLY A 522 22.21 12.89 -13.21
CA GLY A 522 21.58 12.11 -14.27
C GLY A 522 21.73 10.60 -14.06
N MET A 523 20.79 9.84 -14.63
CA MET A 523 20.86 8.37 -14.61
C MET A 523 21.97 7.89 -15.54
N LYS A 524 22.80 6.95 -15.04
CA LYS A 524 23.94 6.41 -15.77
C LYS A 524 23.53 5.60 -17.00
N TYR A 525 22.47 4.82 -16.86
CA TYR A 525 21.92 4.00 -17.93
C TYR A 525 20.55 4.53 -18.30
N ALA A 526 20.36 4.84 -19.58
CA ALA A 526 19.04 5.11 -20.13
C ALA A 526 18.25 3.80 -20.16
N THR A 527 17.04 3.84 -19.62
CA THR A 527 16.03 2.77 -19.72
C THR A 527 15.29 2.87 -21.02
#